data_AF-A0A0E0MZZ2-F1
#
_entry.id   AF-A0A0E0MZZ2-F1
#
_cell.length_a   1.000
_cell.length_b   1.000
_cell.length_c   1.000
_cell.angle_alpha   90.00
_cell.angle_beta   90.00
_cell.angle_gamma   90.00
#
_symmetry.space_group_name_H-M   'P 1'
#
loop_
_entity.id
_entity.type
_entity.pdbx_description
1 polymer ?
#
loop_
_entity_poly.entity_id
_entity_poly.type
_entity_poly.pdbx_seq_one_letter_code
_entity_poly.pdbx_strand_id
1 'polypeptide(L)'
;MRYLYFHGNASQARPIRHHLLAYLDACASRAHLAELHGRLVRAHLTSDSFVAGRLIALLASPAARHDMRYARKVFDGMAQPNAFVWNCMIRGATAVAG
;
A
#
# COMPACT_ATOMS: atom_id res chain seq x y z
N MET A 1 6.62 -21.42 29.96
CA MET A 1 7.50 -21.73 28.82
C MET A 1 7.48 -20.54 27.87
N ARG A 2 8.60 -19.83 27.74
CA ARG A 2 8.71 -18.51 27.07
C ARG A 2 9.85 -18.64 26.06
N TYR A 3 9.53 -18.67 24.77
CA TYR A 3 10.55 -18.72 23.72
C TYR A 3 11.10 -17.31 23.47
N LEU A 4 12.38 -17.13 23.75
CA LEU A 4 13.20 -16.00 23.34
C LEU A 4 13.81 -16.33 21.97
N TYR A 5 13.49 -15.58 20.91
CA TYR A 5 14.38 -15.44 19.75
C TYR A 5 14.19 -14.09 19.04
N PHE A 6 15.33 -13.46 18.76
CA PHE A 6 15.56 -12.35 17.84
C PHE A 6 15.01 -10.96 18.16
N HIS A 7 15.80 -10.20 18.92
CA HIS A 7 15.91 -8.75 18.72
C HIS A 7 16.68 -8.48 17.40
N GLY A 8 16.00 -8.62 16.28
CA GLY A 8 16.42 -8.03 15.01
C GLY A 8 16.17 -6.52 15.07
N ASN A 9 17.24 -5.73 14.93
CA ASN A 9 17.30 -4.30 15.19
C ASN A 9 16.27 -3.49 14.36
N ALA A 10 15.06 -3.30 14.91
CA ALA A 10 13.91 -2.63 14.29
C ALA A 10 14.01 -1.09 14.22
N SER A 11 15.21 -0.55 14.45
CA SER A 11 15.45 0.88 14.69
C SER A 11 15.58 1.69 13.38
N GLN A 12 15.93 1.05 12.26
CA GLN A 12 16.17 1.75 10.98
C GLN A 12 15.03 1.64 9.96
N ALA A 13 13.99 0.83 10.21
CA ALA A 13 12.83 0.71 9.32
C ALA A 13 11.67 1.69 9.63
N ARG A 14 11.74 2.37 10.78
CA ARG A 14 10.69 3.30 11.26
C ARG A 14 10.65 4.69 10.59
N PRO A 15 11.77 5.33 10.19
CA PRO A 15 11.71 6.68 9.62
C PRO A 15 11.13 6.70 8.21
N ILE A 16 11.45 5.67 7.41
CA ILE A 16 11.00 5.55 6.01
C ILE A 16 9.49 5.40 5.97
N ARG A 17 8.92 4.58 6.87
CA ARG A 17 7.47 4.38 6.95
C ARG A 17 6.74 5.72 7.17
N HIS A 18 7.10 6.51 8.17
CA HIS A 18 6.42 7.78 8.45
C HIS A 18 6.57 8.83 7.33
N HIS A 19 7.76 8.96 6.75
CA HIS A 19 7.96 9.86 5.61
C HIS A 19 7.22 9.39 4.35
N LEU A 20 7.13 8.09 4.12
CA LEU A 20 6.35 7.52 3.04
C LEU A 20 4.88 7.90 3.22
N LEU A 21 4.31 7.73 4.42
CA LEU A 21 2.92 8.04 4.71
C LEU A 21 2.57 9.52 4.52
N ALA A 22 3.43 10.45 4.93
CA ALA A 22 3.21 11.88 4.71
C ALA A 22 3.25 12.26 3.21
N TYR A 23 4.06 11.55 2.41
CA TYR A 23 4.14 11.74 0.97
C TYR A 23 2.90 11.16 0.24
N LEU A 24 2.29 10.11 0.80
CA LEU A 24 1.09 9.47 0.27
C LEU A 24 -0.13 10.41 0.25
N ASP A 25 -0.30 11.23 1.29
CA ASP A 25 -1.44 12.15 1.40
C ASP A 25 -1.29 13.39 0.52
N ALA A 26 -0.06 13.74 0.11
CA ALA A 26 0.22 14.95 -0.69
C ALA A 26 0.23 14.72 -2.22
N CYS A 27 0.18 13.47 -2.69
CA CYS A 27 0.46 13.11 -4.08
C CYS A 27 -0.72 12.46 -4.80
N ALA A 28 -1.62 13.28 -5.33
CA ALA A 28 -2.84 12.87 -6.06
C ALA A 28 -2.65 12.69 -7.58
N SER A 29 -1.45 12.40 -8.06
CA SER A 29 -1.22 12.14 -9.49
C SER A 29 -0.88 10.67 -9.73
N ARG A 30 -1.39 10.10 -10.82
CA ARG A 30 -1.09 8.72 -11.24
C ARG A 30 0.42 8.49 -11.39
N ALA A 31 1.17 9.52 -11.81
CA ALA A 31 2.61 9.48 -11.92
C ALA A 31 3.30 9.31 -10.55
N HIS A 32 2.89 10.07 -9.53
CA HIS A 32 3.45 9.94 -8.19
C HIS A 32 3.13 8.58 -7.56
N LEU A 33 1.92 8.06 -7.77
CA LEU A 33 1.54 6.72 -7.29
C LEU A 33 2.34 5.61 -8.00
N ALA A 34 2.65 5.78 -9.29
CA ALA A 34 3.53 4.88 -10.03
C ALA A 34 4.98 4.93 -9.51
N GLU A 35 5.52 6.12 -9.29
CA GLU A 35 6.86 6.30 -8.73
C GLU A 35 6.99 5.67 -7.34
N LEU A 36 6.03 5.96 -6.47
CA LEU A 36 5.93 5.37 -5.16
C LEU A 36 5.89 3.84 -5.24
N HIS A 37 5.02 3.26 -6.08
CA HIS A 37 4.96 1.81 -6.24
C HIS A 37 6.32 1.25 -6.68
N GLY A 38 7.02 1.90 -7.61
CA GLY A 38 8.39 1.53 -8.00
C GLY A 38 9.38 1.56 -6.83
N ARG A 39 9.32 2.59 -5.97
CA ARG A 39 10.14 2.66 -4.74
C ARG A 39 9.82 1.52 -3.77
N LEU A 40 8.54 1.18 -3.62
CA LEU A 40 8.10 0.06 -2.77
C LEU A 40 8.60 -1.30 -3.29
N VAL A 41 8.56 -1.51 -4.61
CA VAL A 41 9.09 -2.73 -5.25
C VAL A 41 10.59 -2.84 -4.99
N ARG A 42 11.35 -1.76 -5.22
CA ARG A 42 12.80 -1.74 -4.96
C ARG A 42 13.15 -1.99 -3.49
N ALA A 43 12.30 -1.53 -2.57
CA ALA A 43 12.45 -1.74 -1.14
C ALA A 43 11.94 -3.11 -0.64
N HIS A 44 11.39 -3.95 -1.53
CA HIS A 44 10.79 -5.25 -1.19
C HIS A 44 9.64 -5.14 -0.18
N LEU A 45 8.89 -4.04 -0.23
CA LEU A 45 7.79 -3.73 0.70
C LEU A 45 6.40 -3.98 0.10
N THR A 46 6.31 -4.37 -1.18
CA THR A 46 5.02 -4.67 -1.82
C THR A 46 4.34 -5.94 -1.28
N SER A 47 5.09 -6.81 -0.60
CA SER A 47 4.55 -7.99 0.09
C SER A 47 3.90 -7.65 1.43
N ASP A 48 4.23 -6.49 2.02
CA ASP A 48 3.66 -6.04 3.28
C ASP A 48 2.23 -5.55 3.04
N SER A 49 1.25 -6.29 3.58
CA SER A 49 -0.18 -5.99 3.42
C SER A 49 -0.57 -4.59 3.86
N PHE A 50 0.11 -4.03 4.86
CA PHE A 50 -0.18 -2.67 5.30
C PHE A 50 0.29 -1.65 4.26
N VAL A 51 1.50 -1.81 3.74
CA VAL A 51 2.08 -0.91 2.73
C VAL A 51 1.32 -1.00 1.41
N ALA A 52 1.13 -2.21 0.88
CA ALA A 52 0.39 -2.42 -0.36
C ALA A 52 -1.08 -2.03 -0.22
N GLY A 53 -1.71 -2.31 0.93
CA GLY A 53 -3.07 -1.89 1.22
C GLY A 53 -3.25 -0.37 1.21
N ARG A 54 -2.28 0.40 1.73
CA ARG A 54 -2.31 1.86 1.64
C ARG A 54 -2.18 2.36 0.21
N LEU A 55 -1.28 1.78 -0.59
CA LEU A 55 -1.16 2.12 -2.02
C LEU A 55 -2.49 1.86 -2.76
N ILE A 56 -3.12 0.69 -2.51
CA ILE A 56 -4.43 0.34 -3.06
C ILE A 56 -5.51 1.33 -2.62
N ALA A 57 -5.54 1.72 -1.34
CA ALA A 57 -6.50 2.70 -0.84
C ALA A 57 -6.38 4.06 -1.55
N LEU A 58 -5.15 4.52 -1.84
CA LEU A 58 -4.92 5.76 -2.57
C LEU A 58 -5.33 5.63 -4.04
N LEU A 59 -5.02 4.50 -4.69
CA LEU A 59 -5.46 4.22 -6.06
C LEU A 59 -6.98 4.15 -6.18
N ALA A 60 -7.65 3.64 -5.14
CA ALA A 60 -9.11 3.58 -5.03
C ALA A 60 -9.76 4.91 -4.60
N SER A 61 -8.98 5.96 -4.33
CA SER A 61 -9.50 7.25 -3.86
C SER A 61 -9.85 8.19 -5.03
N PRO A 62 -10.69 9.23 -4.79
CA PRO A 62 -11.00 10.25 -5.80
C PRO A 62 -9.75 10.99 -6.31
N ALA A 63 -8.74 11.14 -5.45
CA ALA A 63 -7.46 11.76 -5.80
C ALA A 63 -6.77 11.04 -6.96
N ALA A 64 -6.89 9.72 -7.03
CA ALA A 64 -6.37 8.91 -8.13
C ALA A 64 -7.40 8.63 -9.24
N ARG A 65 -8.55 9.34 -9.24
CA ARG A 65 -9.70 9.08 -10.13
C ARG A 65 -10.18 7.64 -10.07
N HIS A 66 -10.09 7.01 -8.90
CA HIS A 66 -10.47 5.61 -8.69
C HIS A 66 -9.84 4.67 -9.74
N ASP A 67 -8.51 4.71 -9.93
CA ASP A 67 -7.78 3.82 -10.84
C ASP A 67 -7.73 2.37 -10.32
N MET A 68 -8.90 1.73 -10.33
CA MET A 68 -9.11 0.37 -9.86
C MET A 68 -8.40 -0.67 -10.73
N ARG A 69 -8.10 -0.33 -12.00
CA ARG A 69 -7.27 -1.18 -12.86
C ARG A 69 -5.86 -1.27 -12.31
N TYR A 70 -5.29 -0.15 -11.86
CA TYR A 70 -3.97 -0.17 -11.25
C TYR A 70 -4.02 -0.79 -9.83
N ALA A 71 -5.02 -0.47 -9.02
CA ALA A 71 -5.21 -1.09 -7.71
C ALA A 71 -5.25 -2.62 -7.80
N ARG A 72 -5.97 -3.16 -8.81
CA ARG A 72 -6.04 -4.60 -9.10
C ARG A 72 -4.66 -5.20 -9.42
N LYS A 73 -3.85 -4.54 -10.24
CA LYS A 73 -2.48 -5.03 -10.55
C LYS A 73 -1.60 -5.13 -9.31
N VAL A 74 -1.69 -4.15 -8.40
CA VAL A 74 -0.96 -4.21 -7.13
C VAL A 74 -1.46 -5.36 -6.28
N PHE A 75 -2.79 -5.51 -6.17
CA PHE A 75 -3.45 -6.58 -5.42
C PHE A 75 -3.07 -7.97 -5.92
N ASP A 76 -3.10 -8.19 -7.23
CA ASP A 76 -2.80 -9.50 -7.85
C ASP A 76 -1.32 -9.91 -7.65
N GLY A 77 -0.43 -8.94 -7.42
CA GLY A 77 0.97 -9.18 -7.06
C GLY A 77 1.20 -9.56 -5.60
N MET A 78 0.16 -9.55 -4.75
CA MET A 78 0.28 -9.88 -3.33
C MET A 78 0.07 -11.38 -3.10
N ALA A 79 1.01 -12.02 -2.39
CA ALA A 79 0.88 -13.43 -2.05
C ALA A 79 -0.24 -13.70 -1.02
N GLN A 80 -0.39 -12.82 -0.02
CA GLN A 80 -1.40 -12.97 1.04
C GLN A 80 -2.01 -11.61 1.44
N PRO A 81 -3.03 -11.12 0.70
CA PRO A 81 -3.78 -9.93 1.09
C PRO A 81 -4.63 -10.19 2.34
N ASN A 82 -4.52 -9.30 3.32
CA ASN A 82 -5.34 -9.36 4.54
C ASN A 82 -6.72 -8.70 4.38
N ALA A 83 -7.56 -8.78 5.42
CA ALA A 83 -8.90 -8.21 5.42
C ALA A 83 -8.95 -6.70 5.11
N PHE A 84 -7.94 -5.94 5.54
CA PHE A 84 -7.84 -4.51 5.24
C PHE A 84 -7.71 -4.26 3.73
N VAL A 85 -6.83 -5.01 3.05
CA VAL A 85 -6.64 -4.89 1.60
C VAL A 85 -7.92 -5.27 0.84
N TRP A 86 -8.59 -6.35 1.24
CA TRP A 86 -9.89 -6.74 0.67
C TRP A 86 -10.94 -5.64 0.82
N ASN A 87 -11.04 -5.03 2.00
CA ASN A 87 -11.97 -3.92 2.25
C ASN A 87 -11.68 -2.71 1.34
N CYS A 88 -10.41 -2.39 1.11
CA CYS A 88 -10.04 -1.32 0.17
C CYS A 88 -10.47 -1.64 -1.26
N MET A 89 -10.27 -2.88 -1.73
CA MET A 89 -10.69 -3.31 -3.07
C MET A 89 -12.21 -3.26 -3.25
N ILE A 90 -12.97 -3.74 -2.26
CA ILE A 90 -14.44 -3.72 -2.30
C ILE A 90 -14.96 -2.29 -2.36
N ARG A 91 -14.47 -1.41 -1.46
CA ARG A 91 -14.88 0.01 -1.42
C ARG A 91 -14.56 0.73 -2.74
N GLY A 92 -13.39 0.48 -3.31
CA GLY A 92 -12.99 1.07 -4.59
C GLY A 92 -13.83 0.58 -5.76
N ALA A 93 -14.25 -0.69 -5.76
CA ALA A 93 -15.11 -1.25 -6.80
C ALA A 93 -16.53 -0.66 -6.74
N THR A 94 -17.05 -0.35 -5.56
CA THR A 94 -18.38 0.26 -5.40
C THR A 94 -18.39 1.78 -5.63
N ALA A 95 -17.26 2.46 -5.47
CA ALA A 95 -17.18 3.92 -5.57
C ALA A 95 -17.34 4.48 -7.01
N VAL A 96 -17.22 3.64 -8.04
CA VAL A 96 -17.36 4.05 -9.45
C VAL A 96 -18.82 4.05 -9.92
N ALA A 97 -19.75 3.56 -9.09
CA ALA A 97 -21.16 3.38 -9.43
C ALA A 97 -22.10 4.47 -8.88
N GLY A 98 -21.57 5.58 -8.35
CA GLY A 98 -22.34 6.68 -7.76
C GLY A 98 -22.14 8.00 -8.51
#